data_AF-A0A2N5KP01-F1
#
_entry.id   AF-A0A2N5KP01-F1
#
_cell.length_a   1.000
_cell.length_b   1.000
_cell.length_c   1.000
_cell.angle_alpha   90.00
_cell.angle_beta   90.00
_cell.angle_gamma   90.00
#
_symmetry.space_group_name_H-M   'P 1'
#
loop_
_entity.id
_entity.type
_entity.pdbx_description
1 polymer ?
#
loop_
_entity_poly.entity_id
_entity_poly.type
_entity_poly.pdbx_seq_one_letter_code
_entity_poly.pdbx_strand_id
1 'polypeptide(L)'
;MFRTDKLPGLSRIPKELGREERPCQACAKNTTHILYRVPKRMVFVYVKDHPKNVHATCIECARSEILTGEDRERALSSDEA
;
A
#
# COMPACT_ATOMS: atom_id res chain seq x y z
N MET A 1 -26.97 11.12 23.61
CA MET A 1 -26.40 9.74 23.61
C MET A 1 -25.59 9.56 22.32
N PHE A 2 -24.26 9.71 22.40
CA PHE A 2 -23.36 9.54 21.25
C PHE A 2 -23.04 8.05 21.11
N ARG A 3 -23.41 7.44 19.97
CA ARG A 3 -23.10 6.02 19.68
C ARG A 3 -21.60 5.89 19.36
N THR A 4 -20.84 5.35 20.31
CA THR A 4 -19.42 5.02 20.22
C THR A 4 -19.17 3.69 19.49
N ASP A 5 -19.80 3.44 18.32
CA ASP A 5 -19.68 2.13 17.66
C ASP A 5 -18.92 2.11 16.34
N LYS A 6 -18.67 3.25 15.68
CA LYS A 6 -17.77 3.30 14.52
C LYS A 6 -17.10 4.65 14.43
N LEU A 7 -15.86 4.77 14.92
CA LEU A 7 -15.00 5.91 14.61
C LEU A 7 -14.77 5.94 13.08
N PRO A 8 -15.25 6.94 12.31
CA PRO A 8 -15.10 7.00 10.84
C PRO A 8 -13.65 7.30 10.38
N GLY A 9 -12.67 7.05 11.25
CA GLY A 9 -11.29 7.51 11.14
C GLY A 9 -10.24 6.40 11.02
N LEU A 10 -10.52 5.18 11.47
CA LEU A 10 -9.49 4.14 11.62
C LEU A 10 -9.39 3.17 10.44
N SER A 11 -10.37 3.13 9.52
CA SER A 11 -10.24 2.46 8.21
C SER A 11 -9.33 3.22 7.22
N ARG A 12 -8.38 4.03 7.72
CA ARG A 12 -7.50 4.94 6.98
C ARG A 12 -6.02 4.58 7.09
N ILE A 13 -5.70 3.50 7.80
CA ILE A 13 -4.32 3.08 8.03
C ILE A 13 -3.89 2.26 6.80
N PRO A 14 -2.80 2.64 6.12
CA PRO A 14 -2.21 1.79 5.10
C PRO A 14 -1.97 0.39 5.66
N LYS A 15 -2.48 -0.63 4.97
CA LYS A 15 -2.26 -2.03 5.38
C LYS A 15 -0.94 -2.50 4.79
N GLU A 16 -0.02 -2.97 5.63
CA GLU A 16 1.17 -3.68 5.14
C GLU A 16 0.72 -4.98 4.47
N LEU A 17 1.08 -5.16 3.20
CA LEU A 17 0.82 -6.36 2.40
C LEU A 17 1.98 -7.35 2.47
N GLY A 18 3.17 -6.86 2.85
CA GLY A 18 4.38 -7.67 2.94
C GLY A 18 5.64 -6.86 2.68
N ARG A 19 6.75 -7.58 2.51
CA ARG A 19 8.07 -7.00 2.23
C ARG A 19 8.72 -7.79 1.11
N GLU A 20 9.35 -7.09 0.18
CA GLU A 20 10.01 -7.71 -0.97
C GLU A 20 11.33 -7.03 -1.29
N GLU A 21 12.30 -7.80 -1.78
CA GLU A 21 13.55 -7.26 -2.30
C GLU A 21 13.34 -6.76 -3.74
N ARG A 22 13.64 -5.48 -3.96
CA ARG A 22 13.47 -4.83 -5.27
C ARG A 22 14.58 -3.84 -5.55
N PRO A 23 14.89 -3.58 -6.84
CA PRO A 23 15.80 -2.53 -7.21
C PRO A 23 15.22 -1.17 -6.83
N CYS A 24 15.90 -0.45 -5.93
CA CYS A 24 15.53 0.92 -5.62
C CYS A 24 16.23 1.87 -6.59
N GLN A 25 15.47 2.60 -7.41
CA GLN A 25 16.04 3.60 -8.31
C GLN A 25 16.83 4.69 -7.59
N ALA A 26 16.43 5.03 -6.35
CA ALA A 26 17.10 6.06 -5.57
C ALA A 26 18.38 5.57 -4.88
N CYS A 27 18.40 4.33 -4.39
CA CYS A 27 19.62 3.75 -3.79
C CYS A 27 20.57 3.13 -4.82
N ALA A 28 20.11 2.95 -6.07
CA ALA A 28 20.84 2.27 -7.15
C ALA A 28 21.32 0.83 -6.78
N LYS A 29 20.57 0.15 -5.90
CA LYS A 29 20.84 -1.22 -5.46
C LYS A 29 19.54 -1.94 -5.09
N ASN A 30 19.62 -3.25 -4.92
CA ASN A 30 18.52 -4.03 -4.37
C ASN A 30 18.37 -3.72 -2.88
N THR A 31 17.17 -3.38 -2.46
CA THR A 31 16.83 -3.12 -1.06
C THR A 31 15.47 -3.73 -0.73
N THR A 32 15.23 -3.97 0.55
CA THR A 32 13.89 -4.33 1.02
C THR A 32 12.94 -3.15 0.87
N HIS A 33 11.77 -3.40 0.28
CA HIS A 33 10.67 -2.47 0.19
C HIS A 33 9.47 -3.02 0.96
N ILE A 34 8.81 -2.16 1.74
CA ILE A 34 7.57 -2.49 2.43
C ILE A 34 6.41 -2.14 1.52
N LEU A 35 5.51 -3.10 1.32
CA LEU A 35 4.34 -2.95 0.47
C LEU A 35 3.16 -2.52 1.30
N TYR A 36 2.53 -1.41 0.91
CA TYR A 36 1.36 -0.88 1.59
C TYR A 36 0.19 -0.75 0.63
N ARG A 37 -0.97 -1.24 1.07
CA ARG A 37 -2.24 -0.88 0.48
C ARG A 37 -2.72 0.44 1.07
N VAL A 38 -2.61 1.49 0.28
CA VAL A 38 -3.06 2.84 0.62
C VAL A 38 -4.52 3.04 0.20
N PRO A 39 -5.42 3.35 1.16
CA PRO A 39 -6.80 3.73 0.87
C PRO A 39 -6.85 5.05 0.07
N LYS A 40 -7.29 5.04 -1.19
CA LYS A 40 -7.46 6.29 -1.97
C LYS A 40 -8.87 6.86 -1.79
N ARG A 41 -8.96 8.13 -1.37
CA ARG A 41 -10.23 8.88 -1.35
C ARG A 41 -10.61 9.29 -2.78
N MET A 42 -11.67 8.71 -3.32
CA MET A 42 -12.57 9.41 -4.24
C MET A 42 -13.86 9.62 -3.47
N VAL A 43 -14.36 10.85 -3.42
CA VAL A 43 -15.26 11.41 -2.40
C VAL A 43 -16.56 10.62 -2.15
N PHE A 44 -16.91 9.61 -2.96
CA PHE A 44 -18.08 8.75 -2.75
C PHE A 44 -17.87 7.24 -2.90
N VAL A 45 -16.71 6.76 -3.34
CA VAL A 45 -16.48 5.31 -3.54
C VAL A 45 -15.05 4.99 -3.14
N TYR A 46 -14.91 4.23 -2.06
CA TYR A 46 -13.65 3.58 -1.72
C TYR A 46 -13.40 2.49 -2.76
N VAL A 47 -12.70 2.83 -3.84
CA VAL A 47 -12.36 1.84 -4.86
C VAL A 47 -11.22 0.99 -4.30
N LYS A 48 -11.60 -0.14 -3.69
CA LYS A 48 -10.72 -1.20 -3.20
C LYS A 48 -9.72 -1.64 -4.30
N ASP A 49 -10.05 -1.47 -5.57
CA ASP A 49 -9.28 -1.90 -6.74
C ASP A 49 -8.68 -0.75 -7.59
N HIS A 50 -8.32 0.39 -6.98
CA HIS A 50 -7.71 1.49 -7.74
C HIS A 50 -6.26 1.12 -8.13
N PRO A 51 -5.82 1.32 -9.39
CA PRO A 51 -4.48 0.91 -9.86
C PRO A 51 -3.29 1.63 -9.20
N LYS A 52 -3.54 2.52 -8.24
CA LYS A 52 -2.55 3.33 -7.52
C LYS A 52 -2.68 3.19 -6.00
N ASN A 53 -3.28 2.09 -5.55
CA ASN A 53 -3.53 1.82 -4.14
C ASN A 53 -2.42 0.97 -3.52
N VAL A 54 -1.47 0.44 -4.28
CA VAL A 54 -0.33 -0.31 -3.74
C VAL A 54 0.93 0.53 -3.89
N HIS A 55 1.64 0.69 -2.78
CA HIS A 55 2.87 1.46 -2.69
C HIS A 55 3.98 0.56 -2.20
N ALA A 56 5.16 0.64 -2.80
CA ALA A 56 6.38 0.00 -2.32
C ALA A 56 7.31 1.07 -1.76
N THR A 57 7.68 0.98 -0.48
CA THR A 57 8.52 1.98 0.21
C THR A 57 9.85 1.38 0.61
N CYS A 58 10.95 1.93 0.11
CA CYS A 58 12.30 1.48 0.44
C CYS A 58 12.60 1.71 1.92
N ILE A 59 13.11 0.70 2.63
CA ILE A 59 13.47 0.85 4.05
C ILE A 59 14.69 1.77 4.27
N GLU A 60 15.54 1.92 3.26
CA GLU A 60 16.79 2.68 3.39
C GLU A 60 16.61 4.17 3.08
N CYS A 61 15.93 4.50 1.97
CA CYS A 61 15.76 5.89 1.53
C CYS A 61 14.36 6.46 1.76
N ALA A 62 13.43 5.66 2.30
CA ALA A 62 12.04 6.04 2.57
C ALA A 62 11.24 6.54 1.35
N ARG A 63 11.75 6.36 0.13
CA ARG A 63 11.01 6.71 -1.09
C ARG A 63 9.98 5.63 -1.41
N SER A 64 8.79 6.09 -1.78
CA SER A 64 7.68 5.23 -2.20
C SER A 64 7.52 5.26 -3.71
N GLU A 65 7.31 4.09 -4.29
CA GLU A 65 6.88 3.87 -5.67
C GLU A 65 5.44 3.35 -5.69
N ILE A 66 4.66 3.69 -6.72
CA ILE A 66 3.31 3.16 -6.89
C ILE A 66 3.40 1.91 -7.76
N LEU A 67 3.00 0.76 -7.22
CA LEU A 67 2.95 -0.49 -7.98
C LEU A 67 1.70 -0.52 -8.88
N THR A 68 1.89 -0.96 -10.12
CA THR A 68 0.82 -1.10 -11.12
C THR A 68 0.96 -2.43 -11.87
N GLY A 69 -0.08 -2.84 -12.62
CA GLY A 69 -0.04 -4.07 -13.42
C GLY A 69 0.24 -5.34 -12.60
N GLU A 70 1.09 -6.21 -13.13
CA GLU A 70 1.44 -7.50 -12.53
C GLU A 70 2.08 -7.38 -11.14
N ASP A 71 2.91 -6.36 -10.91
CA ASP A 71 3.54 -6.14 -9.61
C ASP A 71 2.50 -5.79 -8.53
N ARG A 72 1.46 -5.06 -8.90
CA ARG A 72 0.32 -4.78 -8.01
C ARG A 72 -0.45 -6.06 -7.72
N GLU A 73 -0.76 -6.84 -8.75
CA GLU A 73 -1.55 -8.07 -8.62
C GLU A 73 -0.83 -9.09 -7.74
N ARG A 74 0.48 -9.24 -7.91
CA ARG A 74 1.34 -10.07 -7.07
C ARG A 74 1.34 -9.62 -5.61
N ALA A 75 1.48 -8.31 -5.36
CA ALA A 75 1.46 -7.75 -4.01
C ALA A 75 0.09 -7.90 -3.32
N LEU A 76 -1.00 -7.94 -4.09
CA LEU A 76 -2.34 -8.15 -3.56
C LEU A 76 -2.65 -9.63 -3.33
N SER A 77 -2.13 -10.53 -4.16
CA SER A 77 -2.33 -11.98 -3.97
C SER A 77 -1.55 -12.53 -2.78
N SER A 78 -0.42 -11.92 -2.42
CA SER A 78 0.36 -12.31 -1.24
C SER A 78 -0.33 -11.98 0.10
N ASP A 79 -1.37 -11.14 0.11
CA ASP A 79 -2.16 -10.81 1.31
C ASP A 79 -3.32 -11.79 1.57
N GLU A 80 -3.70 -12.60 0.57
CA GLU A 80 -4.83 -13.55 0.66
C GLU A 80 -4.38 -15.01 0.89
N ALA A 81 -3.10 -15.24 1.21
CA ALA A 81 -2.52 -16.55 1.50
C ALA A 81 -2.34 -16.81 3.01
#